data_AF-A0A8T5QBC9-F1
#
_entry.id   AF-A0A8T5QBC9-F1
#
_cell.length_a   1.000
_cell.length_b   1.000
_cell.length_c   1.000
_cell.angle_alpha   90.00
_cell.angle_beta   90.00
_cell.angle_gamma   90.00
#
_symmetry.space_group_name_H-M   'P 1'
#
loop_
_entity.id
_entity.type
_entity.pdbx_description
1 polymer ?
#
loop_
_entity_poly.entity_id
_entity_poly.type
_entity_poly.pdbx_seq_one_letter_code
_entity_poly.pdbx_strand_id
1 'polypeptide(L)'
;MIKKGFIWIIAVLLLVSTVFAYDLSEFPDIFLGKRATIVIGSAAKAEDMAGAINVAVTLVQNGIRIESMLDKDIDDIYAQNLVVVGGPCINSVAAKLMGYPSNCLEGFEVGKGRIKIYEYGNGKIALFLAGMTAFDTRMSTLAVTNYENLNLSGQEMEVIEPSISNIIIRKSD
;
A
#
# COMPACT_ATOMS: atom_id res chain seq x y z
N MET A 1 17.46 -31.64 -41.09
CA MET A 1 16.07 -31.13 -40.94
C MET A 1 15.73 -30.65 -39.51
N ILE A 2 16.70 -30.25 -38.67
CA ILE A 2 16.45 -29.94 -37.23
C ILE A 2 16.45 -28.42 -36.92
N LYS A 3 16.82 -27.54 -37.87
CA LYS A 3 17.08 -26.12 -37.56
C LYS A 3 15.85 -25.21 -37.46
N LYS A 4 14.68 -25.56 -38.00
CA LYS A 4 13.51 -24.66 -38.03
C LYS A 4 12.58 -24.79 -36.82
N GLY A 5 12.50 -25.97 -36.20
CA GLY A 5 11.67 -26.19 -35.00
C GLY A 5 12.25 -25.60 -33.73
N PHE A 6 13.58 -25.58 -33.60
CA PHE A 6 14.27 -25.05 -32.42
C PHE A 6 14.16 -23.51 -32.29
N ILE A 7 14.12 -22.81 -33.42
CA ILE A 7 13.97 -21.34 -33.46
C ILE A 7 12.56 -20.91 -33.03
N TRP A 8 11.53 -21.70 -33.34
CA TRP A 8 10.16 -21.41 -32.90
C TRP A 8 9.96 -21.58 -31.40
N ILE A 9 10.63 -22.56 -30.77
CA ILE A 9 10.55 -22.78 -29.32
C ILE A 9 11.19 -21.62 -28.55
N ILE A 10 12.31 -21.06 -29.04
CA ILE A 10 12.97 -19.89 -28.43
C ILE A 10 12.13 -18.62 -28.62
N ALA A 11 11.46 -18.44 -29.77
CA ALA A 11 10.58 -17.31 -30.01
C ALA A 11 9.31 -17.34 -29.13
N VAL A 12 8.78 -18.54 -28.82
CA VAL A 12 7.65 -18.70 -27.89
C VAL A 12 8.09 -18.54 -26.43
N LEU A 13 9.34 -18.90 -26.08
CA LEU A 13 9.91 -18.67 -24.75
C LEU A 13 10.27 -17.19 -24.46
N LEU A 14 10.31 -16.33 -25.48
CA LEU A 14 10.58 -14.89 -25.34
C LEU A 14 9.31 -14.03 -25.24
N LEU A 15 8.12 -14.66 -25.30
CA LEU A 15 6.83 -14.05 -24.91
C LEU A 15 6.59 -14.18 -23.38
N VAL A 16 7.67 -14.23 -22.59
CA VAL A 16 7.58 -14.00 -21.15
C VAL A 16 7.28 -12.52 -21.00
N SER A 17 5.99 -12.20 -20.87
CA SER A 17 5.49 -10.90 -20.48
C SER A 17 6.34 -10.40 -19.32
N THR A 18 7.11 -9.34 -19.56
CA THR A 18 7.81 -8.61 -18.50
C THR A 18 6.73 -8.06 -17.57
N VAL A 19 6.49 -8.77 -16.46
CA VAL A 19 5.68 -8.25 -15.37
C VAL A 19 6.51 -7.15 -14.73
N PHE A 20 6.23 -5.90 -15.10
CA PHE A 20 6.80 -4.76 -14.39
C PHE A 20 6.13 -4.73 -13.02
N ALA A 21 6.91 -5.03 -12.00
CA ALA A 21 6.53 -4.81 -10.62
C ALA A 21 6.31 -3.31 -10.40
N TYR A 22 5.20 -2.93 -9.77
CA TYR A 22 4.98 -1.56 -9.35
C TYR A 22 5.96 -1.19 -8.25
N ASP A 23 6.41 0.07 -8.25
CA ASP A 23 7.38 0.58 -7.30
C ASP A 23 6.79 1.77 -6.52
N LEU A 24 7.07 1.86 -5.23
CA LEU A 24 6.58 2.95 -4.38
C LEU A 24 7.14 4.33 -4.79
N SER A 25 8.25 4.37 -5.54
CA SER A 25 8.76 5.60 -6.15
C SER A 25 7.83 6.20 -7.20
N GLU A 26 6.91 5.40 -7.73
CA GLU A 26 5.90 5.84 -8.69
C GLU A 26 4.61 6.33 -7.99
N PHE A 27 4.56 6.38 -6.66
CA PHE A 27 3.41 6.95 -5.96
C PHE A 27 3.36 8.48 -6.16
N PRO A 28 2.18 9.08 -6.43
CA PRO A 28 0.85 8.47 -6.55
C PRO A 28 0.47 8.01 -7.97
N ASP A 29 1.36 8.20 -8.94
CA ASP A 29 1.14 7.91 -10.37
C ASP A 29 0.80 6.45 -10.68
N ILE A 30 1.11 5.49 -9.79
CA ILE A 30 0.62 4.10 -9.88
C ILE A 30 -0.91 4.00 -10.06
N PHE A 31 -1.65 5.02 -9.60
CA PHE A 31 -3.11 5.14 -9.73
C PHE A 31 -3.57 6.08 -10.84
N LEU A 32 -2.68 6.74 -11.57
CA LEU A 32 -3.04 7.72 -12.59
C LEU A 32 -3.88 7.09 -13.71
N GLY A 33 -4.95 7.77 -14.11
CA GLY A 33 -5.92 7.25 -15.09
C GLY A 33 -6.79 6.09 -14.59
N LYS A 34 -6.63 5.67 -13.32
CA LYS A 34 -7.42 4.61 -12.69
C LYS A 34 -8.29 5.19 -11.57
N ARG A 35 -9.34 4.46 -11.19
CA ARG A 35 -10.09 4.72 -9.95
C ARG A 35 -9.45 3.90 -8.82
N ALA A 36 -9.33 4.52 -7.64
CA ALA A 36 -8.84 3.88 -6.42
C ALA A 36 -9.91 3.94 -5.31
N THR A 37 -10.08 2.84 -4.60
CA THR A 37 -11.03 2.71 -3.48
C THR A 37 -10.24 2.73 -2.18
N ILE A 38 -10.46 3.75 -1.36
CA ILE A 38 -9.91 3.81 -0.01
C ILE A 38 -10.74 2.87 0.88
N VAL A 39 -10.08 1.90 1.48
CA VAL A 39 -10.70 0.89 2.32
C VAL A 39 -10.30 1.11 3.76
N ILE A 40 -11.28 1.36 4.62
CA ILE A 40 -11.09 1.61 6.04
C ILE A 40 -11.72 0.45 6.82
N GLY A 41 -11.02 -0.05 7.84
CA GLY A 41 -11.57 -1.06 8.72
C GLY A 41 -12.82 -0.56 9.45
N SER A 42 -13.89 -1.35 9.49
CA SER A 42 -15.11 -1.00 10.24
C SER A 42 -14.91 -0.86 11.75
N ALA A 43 -13.78 -1.35 12.29
CA ALA A 43 -13.33 -1.15 13.67
C ALA A 43 -12.07 -0.25 13.77
N ALA A 44 -11.78 0.53 12.72
CA ALA A 44 -10.66 1.46 12.69
C ALA A 44 -10.78 2.55 13.75
N LYS A 45 -9.64 2.98 14.29
CA LYS A 45 -9.59 4.10 15.24
C LYS A 45 -9.49 5.44 14.50
N ALA A 46 -9.64 6.53 15.23
CA ALA A 46 -9.65 7.88 14.66
C ALA A 46 -8.35 8.21 13.90
N GLU A 47 -7.21 7.69 14.35
CA GLU A 47 -5.92 7.91 13.71
C GLU A 47 -5.82 7.21 12.34
N ASP A 48 -6.40 6.01 12.21
CA ASP A 48 -6.50 5.31 10.93
C ASP A 48 -7.40 6.11 9.95
N MET A 49 -8.52 6.65 10.46
CA MET A 49 -9.42 7.48 9.64
C MET A 49 -8.75 8.78 9.18
N ALA A 50 -8.05 9.47 10.07
CA ALA A 50 -7.31 10.68 9.73
C ALA A 50 -6.21 10.39 8.69
N GLY A 51 -5.51 9.27 8.84
CA GLY A 51 -4.53 8.80 7.86
C GLY A 51 -5.17 8.52 6.50
N ALA A 52 -6.30 7.80 6.46
CA ALA A 52 -7.04 7.52 5.24
C ALA A 52 -7.52 8.80 4.53
N ILE A 53 -7.98 9.80 5.29
CA ILE A 53 -8.39 11.10 4.74
C ILE A 53 -7.20 11.83 4.11
N ASN A 54 -6.04 11.83 4.77
CA ASN A 54 -4.84 12.47 4.20
C ASN A 54 -4.46 11.82 2.86
N VAL A 55 -4.46 10.49 2.79
CA VAL A 55 -4.16 9.78 1.54
C VAL A 55 -5.19 10.08 0.47
N ALA A 56 -6.48 10.09 0.83
CA ALA A 56 -7.57 10.46 -0.08
C ALA A 56 -7.37 11.87 -0.66
N VAL A 57 -7.02 12.86 0.17
CA VAL A 57 -6.73 14.23 -0.26
C VAL A 57 -5.52 14.27 -1.20
N THR A 58 -4.42 13.60 -0.85
CA THR A 58 -3.22 13.53 -1.70
C THR A 58 -3.54 12.96 -3.08
N LEU A 59 -4.32 11.88 -3.16
CA LEU A 59 -4.69 11.27 -4.44
C LEU A 59 -5.57 12.22 -5.27
N VAL A 60 -6.57 12.85 -4.67
CA VAL A 60 -7.44 13.82 -5.37
C VAL A 60 -6.65 15.02 -5.89
N GLN A 61 -5.70 15.54 -5.11
CA GLN A 61 -4.83 16.64 -5.53
C GLN A 61 -3.96 16.28 -6.74
N ASN A 62 -3.59 15.01 -6.87
CA ASN A 62 -2.87 14.47 -8.03
C ASN A 62 -3.79 13.98 -9.16
N GLY A 63 -5.07 14.37 -9.16
CA GLY A 63 -6.01 14.08 -10.23
C GLY A 63 -6.53 12.63 -10.27
N ILE A 64 -6.31 11.86 -9.19
CA ILE A 64 -6.75 10.46 -9.09
C ILE A 64 -8.19 10.42 -8.58
N ARG A 65 -9.03 9.65 -9.25
CA ARG A 65 -10.44 9.48 -8.88
C ARG A 65 -10.54 8.49 -7.74
N ILE A 66 -11.08 8.92 -6.62
CA ILE A 66 -11.27 8.06 -5.45
C ILE A 66 -12.73 7.76 -5.16
N GLU A 67 -12.94 6.70 -4.41
CA GLU A 67 -14.10 6.46 -3.56
C GLU A 67 -13.62 5.96 -2.19
N SER A 68 -14.49 5.95 -1.18
CA SER A 68 -14.20 5.36 0.12
C SER A 68 -15.28 4.36 0.51
N MET A 69 -14.84 3.23 1.09
CA MET A 69 -15.71 2.15 1.54
C MET A 69 -15.19 1.58 2.86
N LEU A 70 -16.09 1.01 3.66
CA LEU A 70 -15.68 0.15 4.76
C LEU A 70 -15.23 -1.19 4.20
N ASP A 71 -14.32 -1.84 4.93
CA ASP A 71 -13.81 -3.17 4.60
C ASP A 71 -14.93 -4.22 4.36
N LYS A 72 -16.03 -4.11 5.11
CA LYS A 72 -17.20 -4.98 5.01
C LYS A 72 -18.07 -4.74 3.77
N ASP A 73 -17.92 -3.60 3.12
CA ASP A 73 -18.71 -3.22 1.94
C ASP A 73 -18.00 -3.60 0.62
N ILE A 74 -16.88 -4.32 0.71
CA ILE A 74 -16.10 -4.75 -0.46
C ILE A 74 -16.32 -6.23 -0.73
N ASP A 75 -17.03 -6.50 -1.84
CA ASP A 75 -17.31 -7.86 -2.29
C ASP A 75 -16.06 -8.53 -2.90
N ASP A 76 -15.41 -7.87 -3.86
CA ASP A 76 -14.22 -8.38 -4.54
C ASP A 76 -13.06 -7.39 -4.49
N ILE A 77 -12.03 -7.75 -3.70
CA ILE A 77 -10.82 -6.94 -3.55
C ILE A 77 -9.96 -6.93 -4.81
N TYR A 78 -10.12 -7.90 -5.72
CA TYR A 78 -9.30 -8.07 -6.93
C TYR A 78 -9.87 -7.33 -8.15
N ALA A 79 -11.13 -6.86 -8.07
CA ALA A 79 -11.81 -6.18 -9.18
C ALA A 79 -11.43 -4.68 -9.30
N GLN A 80 -10.81 -4.11 -8.28
CA GLN A 80 -10.58 -2.67 -8.15
C GLN A 80 -9.19 -2.37 -7.59
N ASN A 81 -8.70 -1.14 -7.84
CA ASN A 81 -7.48 -0.70 -7.17
C ASN A 81 -7.82 -0.24 -5.77
N LEU A 82 -7.05 -0.65 -4.78
CA LEU A 82 -7.35 -0.37 -3.38
C LEU A 82 -6.23 0.45 -2.74
N VAL A 83 -6.62 1.27 -1.78
CA VAL A 83 -5.73 1.79 -0.74
C VAL A 83 -6.30 1.30 0.58
N VAL A 84 -5.66 0.32 1.19
CA VAL A 84 -6.14 -0.35 2.38
C VAL A 84 -5.44 0.23 3.60
N VAL A 85 -6.20 0.90 4.45
CA VAL A 85 -5.69 1.54 5.66
C VAL A 85 -6.10 0.75 6.89
N GLY A 86 -5.10 0.40 7.71
CA GLY A 86 -5.27 -0.36 8.94
C GLY A 86 -4.85 -1.82 8.81
N GLY A 87 -4.43 -2.39 9.94
CA GLY A 87 -3.96 -3.77 10.03
C GLY A 87 -5.07 -4.82 9.91
N PRO A 88 -4.69 -6.10 9.70
CA PRO A 88 -5.63 -7.20 9.44
C PRO A 88 -6.53 -7.53 10.64
N CYS A 89 -6.21 -7.08 11.85
CA CYS A 89 -7.06 -7.29 13.03
C CYS A 89 -8.38 -6.50 13.00
N ILE A 90 -8.40 -5.35 12.30
CA ILE A 90 -9.56 -4.45 12.25
C ILE A 90 -10.06 -4.18 10.82
N ASN A 91 -9.36 -4.72 9.82
CA ASN A 91 -9.68 -4.57 8.40
C ASN A 91 -9.62 -5.95 7.71
N SER A 92 -10.78 -6.47 7.33
CA SER A 92 -10.93 -7.78 6.68
C SER A 92 -10.30 -7.85 5.29
N VAL A 93 -10.23 -6.73 4.57
CA VAL A 93 -9.51 -6.63 3.28
C VAL A 93 -8.01 -6.75 3.50
N ALA A 94 -7.47 -6.09 4.54
CA ALA A 94 -6.06 -6.27 4.93
C ALA A 94 -5.76 -7.72 5.32
N ALA A 95 -6.64 -8.37 6.10
CA ALA A 95 -6.50 -9.78 6.43
C ALA A 95 -6.45 -10.66 5.17
N LYS A 96 -7.32 -10.41 4.20
CA LYS A 96 -7.34 -11.13 2.93
C LYS A 96 -6.05 -10.93 2.12
N LEU A 97 -5.54 -9.69 2.03
CA LEU A 97 -4.26 -9.39 1.37
C LEU A 97 -3.09 -10.15 2.00
N MET A 98 -3.12 -10.32 3.33
CA MET A 98 -2.10 -11.06 4.08
C MET A 98 -2.34 -12.57 4.13
N GLY A 99 -3.34 -13.10 3.42
CA GLY A 99 -3.63 -14.53 3.39
C GLY A 99 -4.29 -15.08 4.67
N TYR A 100 -5.05 -14.25 5.37
CA TYR A 100 -5.75 -14.57 6.61
C TYR A 100 -4.84 -15.19 7.68
N PRO A 101 -3.85 -14.42 8.18
CA PRO A 101 -2.93 -14.93 9.19
C PRO A 101 -3.70 -15.35 10.46
N SER A 102 -3.32 -16.48 11.05
CA SER A 102 -3.92 -16.94 12.31
C SER A 102 -3.68 -15.97 13.46
N ASN A 103 -2.52 -15.29 13.43
CA ASN A 103 -2.22 -14.15 14.29
C ASN A 103 -2.16 -12.88 13.45
N CYS A 104 -3.18 -12.03 13.56
CA CYS A 104 -3.26 -10.78 12.81
C CYS A 104 -2.19 -9.74 13.20
N LEU A 105 -1.43 -9.96 14.29
CA LEU A 105 -0.32 -9.12 14.71
C LEU A 105 1.04 -9.65 14.21
N GLU A 106 1.06 -10.80 13.52
CA GLU A 106 2.31 -11.38 13.02
C GLU A 106 2.99 -10.45 12.03
N GLY A 107 4.29 -10.21 12.26
CA GLY A 107 5.08 -9.31 11.44
C GLY A 107 4.77 -7.82 11.67
N PHE A 108 4.04 -7.45 12.72
CA PHE A 108 3.90 -6.06 13.16
C PHE A 108 4.66 -5.85 14.47
N GLU A 109 5.31 -4.69 14.57
CA GLU A 109 6.06 -4.26 15.74
C GLU A 109 5.60 -2.85 16.14
N VAL A 110 5.59 -2.55 17.44
CA VAL A 110 5.22 -1.22 17.95
C VAL A 110 6.25 -0.19 17.48
N GLY A 111 5.79 0.99 17.05
CA GLY A 111 6.65 2.06 16.53
C GLY A 111 7.04 1.89 15.06
N LYS A 112 6.48 0.87 14.38
CA LYS A 112 6.74 0.55 12.98
C LYS A 112 5.44 0.50 12.18
N GLY A 113 5.43 1.28 11.11
CA GLY A 113 4.44 1.22 10.05
C GLY A 113 4.95 0.39 8.86
N ARG A 114 4.04 -0.20 8.10
CA ARG A 114 4.31 -0.96 6.88
C ARG A 114 3.56 -0.32 5.71
N ILE A 115 4.27 -0.12 4.62
CA ILE A 115 3.75 0.30 3.32
C ILE A 115 4.06 -0.83 2.35
N LYS A 116 3.06 -1.35 1.64
CA LYS A 116 3.28 -2.44 0.68
C LYS A 116 2.35 -2.35 -0.52
N ILE A 117 2.87 -2.63 -1.71
CA ILE A 117 2.07 -2.82 -2.91
C ILE A 117 1.79 -4.32 -3.08
N TYR A 118 0.52 -4.66 -3.20
CA TYR A 118 0.06 -5.97 -3.63
C TYR A 118 -0.41 -5.86 -5.07
N GLU A 119 0.11 -6.73 -5.93
CA GLU A 119 -0.27 -6.78 -7.33
C GLU A 119 -1.24 -7.92 -7.58
N TYR A 120 -2.25 -7.64 -8.39
CA TYR A 120 -3.18 -8.63 -8.88
C TYR A 120 -2.82 -8.97 -10.32
N GLY A 121 -2.91 -10.25 -10.69
CA GLY A 121 -2.54 -10.73 -12.04
C GLY A 121 -3.35 -10.14 -13.21
N ASN A 122 -4.33 -9.27 -12.91
CA ASN A 122 -5.17 -8.53 -13.86
C ASN A 122 -4.75 -7.05 -14.01
N GLY A 123 -3.60 -6.65 -13.48
CA GLY A 123 -3.05 -5.29 -13.58
C GLY A 123 -3.64 -4.28 -12.57
N LYS A 124 -4.48 -4.76 -11.64
CA LYS A 124 -4.95 -3.99 -10.49
C LYS A 124 -3.98 -4.15 -9.32
N ILE A 125 -4.02 -3.20 -8.39
CA ILE A 125 -3.14 -3.19 -7.21
C ILE A 125 -3.88 -2.86 -5.92
N ALA A 126 -3.30 -3.22 -4.79
CA ALA A 126 -3.63 -2.65 -3.49
C ALA A 126 -2.40 -2.05 -2.82
N LEU A 127 -2.50 -0.77 -2.46
CA LEU A 127 -1.55 -0.12 -1.57
C LEU A 127 -1.99 -0.37 -0.11
N PHE A 128 -1.21 -1.15 0.62
CA PHE A 128 -1.45 -1.52 2.00
C PHE A 128 -0.66 -0.62 2.96
N LEU A 129 -1.36 0.02 3.89
CA LEU A 129 -0.83 0.97 4.87
C LEU A 129 -1.29 0.54 6.26
N ALA A 130 -0.40 0.01 7.08
CA ALA A 130 -0.76 -0.52 8.39
C ALA A 130 0.38 -0.46 9.39
N GLY A 131 0.06 -0.32 10.67
CA GLY A 131 1.01 -0.54 11.76
C GLY A 131 0.40 -1.38 12.89
N MET A 132 1.22 -1.64 13.92
CA MET A 132 0.78 -2.39 15.11
C MET A 132 -0.33 -1.65 15.88
N THR A 133 -0.22 -0.32 15.95
CA THR A 133 -1.21 0.57 16.54
C THR A 133 -1.80 1.52 15.50
N ALA A 134 -2.92 2.17 15.82
CA ALA A 134 -3.50 3.19 14.95
C ALA A 134 -2.56 4.41 14.74
N PHE A 135 -1.71 4.69 15.72
CA PHE A 135 -0.63 5.67 15.58
C PHE A 135 0.40 5.22 14.53
N ASP A 136 0.84 3.96 14.61
CA ASP A 136 1.79 3.39 13.64
C ASP A 136 1.20 3.35 12.21
N THR A 137 -0.08 3.00 12.06
CA THR A 137 -0.80 3.12 10.78
C THR A 137 -0.78 4.55 10.27
N ARG A 138 -1.07 5.53 11.14
CA ARG A 138 -1.03 6.95 10.77
C ARG A 138 0.36 7.36 10.30
N MET A 139 1.42 6.86 10.92
CA MET A 139 2.80 7.10 10.45
C MET A 139 3.02 6.54 9.04
N SER A 140 2.54 5.34 8.72
CA SER A 140 2.57 4.80 7.34
C SER A 140 1.86 5.72 6.36
N THR A 141 0.66 6.20 6.71
CA THR A 141 -0.09 7.10 5.83
C THR A 141 0.63 8.45 5.64
N LEU A 142 1.21 9.00 6.71
CA LEU A 142 1.97 10.26 6.65
C LEU A 142 3.19 10.14 5.75
N ALA A 143 3.94 9.04 5.87
CA ALA A 143 5.09 8.78 5.01
C ALA A 143 4.69 8.73 3.53
N VAL A 144 3.61 8.01 3.19
CA VAL A 144 3.12 7.97 1.81
C VAL A 144 2.60 9.33 1.32
N THR A 145 1.89 10.09 2.16
CA THR A 145 1.43 11.44 1.75
C THR A 145 2.55 12.45 1.61
N ASN A 146 3.71 12.20 2.20
CA ASN A 146 4.90 13.05 2.12
C ASN A 146 5.92 12.53 1.09
N TYR A 147 5.46 11.80 0.07
CA TYR A 147 6.28 11.17 -0.97
C TYR A 147 7.21 12.14 -1.69
N GLU A 148 6.86 13.43 -1.81
CA GLU A 148 7.73 14.42 -2.45
C GLU A 148 9.01 14.71 -1.64
N ASN A 149 8.97 14.48 -0.32
CA ASN A 149 10.09 14.75 0.59
C ASN A 149 10.77 13.47 1.08
N LEU A 150 10.28 12.29 0.65
CA LEU A 150 10.77 10.99 1.09
C LEU A 150 11.09 10.12 -0.11
N ASN A 151 12.22 9.43 -0.08
CA ASN A 151 12.57 8.47 -1.12
C ASN A 151 11.82 7.16 -0.91
N LEU A 152 10.56 7.12 -1.34
CA LEU A 152 9.80 5.88 -1.43
C LEU A 152 10.36 5.03 -2.57
N SER A 153 10.55 3.72 -2.34
CA SER A 153 11.05 2.80 -3.37
C SER A 153 10.72 1.35 -3.04
N GLY A 154 10.80 0.48 -4.05
CA GLY A 154 10.51 -0.94 -3.93
C GLY A 154 9.02 -1.21 -3.78
N GLN A 155 8.68 -2.48 -3.54
CA GLN A 155 7.30 -2.92 -3.33
C GLN A 155 6.86 -2.86 -1.86
N GLU A 156 7.80 -2.77 -0.91
CA GLU A 156 7.52 -2.78 0.52
C GLU A 156 8.54 -1.92 1.27
N MET A 157 8.07 -1.11 2.22
CA MET A 157 8.89 -0.31 3.11
C MET A 157 8.34 -0.35 4.55
N GLU A 158 9.27 -0.28 5.50
CA GLU A 158 8.95 -0.06 6.92
C GLU A 158 9.18 1.41 7.27
N VAL A 159 8.20 2.02 7.91
CA VAL A 159 8.26 3.38 8.44
C VAL A 159 8.58 3.27 9.91
N ILE A 160 9.76 3.75 10.31
CA ILE A 160 10.21 3.70 11.69
C ILE A 160 10.16 5.12 12.24
N GLU A 161 9.59 5.29 13.44
CA GLU A 161 9.68 6.56 14.13
C GLU A 161 11.17 6.89 14.42
N PRO A 162 11.66 8.11 14.10
CA PRO A 162 12.98 8.51 14.52
C PRO A 162 13.03 8.50 16.05
N SER A 163 13.95 7.72 16.61
CA SER A 163 14.25 7.75 18.04
C SER A 163 14.46 9.21 18.51
N ILE A 164 13.86 9.55 19.66
CA ILE A 164 13.94 10.86 20.32
C ILE A 164 15.41 11.27 20.61
N SER A 165 16.38 10.37 20.42
CA SER A 165 17.81 10.59 20.61
C SER A 165 18.39 11.82 19.90
N ASN A 166 17.70 12.39 18.90
CA ASN A 166 18.15 13.58 18.17
C ASN A 166 17.27 14.84 18.36
N ILE A 167 16.30 14.85 19.28
CA ILE A 167 15.49 16.04 19.53
C ILE A 167 16.26 17.03 20.41
N ILE A 168 16.65 18.17 19.84
CA ILE A 168 17.26 19.28 20.58
C ILE A 168 16.16 20.20 21.08
N ILE A 169 15.86 20.15 22.38
CA ILE A 169 14.95 21.09 23.03
C ILE A 169 15.72 22.38 23.33
N ARG A 170 15.26 23.51 22.78
CA ARG A 170 15.72 24.84 23.18
C ARG A 170 14.59 25.61 23.82
N LYS A 171 14.93 26.40 24.84
CA LYS A 171 14.01 27.37 25.42
C LYS A 171 13.72 28.45 24.38
N SER A 172 12.45 28.75 24.15
CA SER A 172 12.05 29.98 23.46
C SER A 172 12.17 31.10 24.49
N ASP A 173 13.20 31.93 24.36
CA ASP A 173 13.27 33.21 25.08
C ASP A 173 12.36 34.25 24.41
#